data_AF-A0A653CI36-F1
#
_entry.id   AF-A0A653CI36-F1
#
_cell.length_a   1.000
_cell.length_b   1.000
_cell.length_c   1.000
_cell.angle_alpha   90.00
_cell.angle_beta   90.00
_cell.angle_gamma   90.00
#
_symmetry.space_group_name_H-M   'P 1'
#
loop_
_entity.id
_entity.type
_entity.pdbx_description
1 polymer ?
#
loop_
_entity_poly.entity_id
_entity_poly.type
_entity_poly.pdbx_seq_one_letter_code
_entity_poly.pdbx_strand_id
1 'polypeptide(L)'
;HKLTHDIQGIYKKYKCEQCHYQTDQKWLLNRHMLTHDIEGIHKKYKCELCDYKSHSKSHLNRHRLTHHEKGTDKEYKCEQCDYQTDKRWPLNRHILTHDVEGIHKKYKCELCDYKSYYKSHLNRHELTHDTQVIDKKYKCELCDYKSYLNSHLNRHKLTH
;
A
#
# COMPACT_ATOMS: atom_id res chain seq x y z
N HIS A 1 -17.93 -32.17 -4.81
CA HIS A 1 -17.33 -30.86 -4.47
C HIS A 1 -18.05 -30.28 -3.26
N LYS A 2 -17.42 -30.26 -2.07
CA LYS A 2 -18.02 -29.65 -0.87
C LYS A 2 -17.78 -28.15 -0.88
N LEU A 3 -18.85 -27.36 -0.88
CA LEU A 3 -18.84 -25.90 -0.87
C LEU A 3 -18.89 -25.42 0.58
N THR A 4 -18.00 -24.52 0.97
CA THR A 4 -17.98 -23.89 2.30
C THR A 4 -18.26 -22.39 2.14
N HIS A 5 -19.36 -21.92 2.71
CA HIS A 5 -19.76 -20.51 2.71
C HIS A 5 -18.99 -19.72 3.78
N ASP A 6 -18.68 -18.46 3.47
CA ASP A 6 -18.29 -17.43 4.44
C ASP A 6 -19.49 -16.48 4.64
N ILE A 7 -19.54 -15.79 5.78
CA ILE A 7 -20.69 -15.06 6.35
C ILE A 7 -21.22 -13.93 5.43
N GLN A 8 -20.49 -13.58 4.37
CA GLN A 8 -20.85 -12.55 3.39
C GLN A 8 -21.31 -13.09 2.02
N GLY A 9 -21.50 -14.41 1.86
CA GLY A 9 -22.02 -14.97 0.60
C GLY A 9 -21.05 -14.94 -0.58
N ILE A 10 -19.78 -14.56 -0.37
CA ILE A 10 -18.75 -14.53 -1.42
C ILE A 10 -18.18 -15.93 -1.65
N TYR A 11 -18.42 -16.47 -2.84
CA TYR A 11 -17.93 -17.79 -3.27
C TYR A 11 -16.44 -17.74 -3.64
N LYS A 12 -15.56 -18.05 -2.69
CA LYS A 12 -14.09 -18.12 -2.93
C LYS A 12 -13.71 -19.46 -3.57
N LYS A 13 -13.90 -19.58 -4.89
CA LYS A 13 -13.65 -20.81 -5.67
C LYS A 13 -12.18 -21.19 -5.79
N TYR A 14 -11.31 -20.19 -5.93
CA TYR A 14 -9.93 -20.35 -6.35
C TYR A 14 -9.00 -20.13 -5.16
N LYS A 15 -8.24 -21.16 -4.79
CA LYS A 15 -7.32 -21.15 -3.65
C LYS A 15 -5.88 -21.24 -4.14
N CYS A 16 -4.98 -20.50 -3.52
CA CYS A 16 -3.55 -20.69 -3.72
C CYS A 16 -3.10 -21.97 -3.00
N GLU A 17 -2.24 -22.74 -3.65
CA GLU A 17 -1.67 -23.96 -3.07
C GLU A 17 -0.43 -23.66 -2.20
N GLN A 18 0.19 -22.49 -2.40
CA GLN A 18 1.44 -22.09 -1.74
C GLN A 18 1.21 -21.19 -0.53
N CYS A 19 0.00 -20.67 -0.33
CA CYS A 19 -0.36 -19.86 0.83
C CYS A 19 -1.88 -19.83 1.07
N HIS A 20 -2.33 -19.19 2.14
CA HIS A 20 -3.75 -19.11 2.49
C HIS A 20 -4.59 -18.16 1.62
N TYR A 21 -4.05 -17.62 0.53
CA TYR A 21 -4.78 -16.71 -0.36
C TYR A 21 -5.94 -17.42 -1.08
N GLN A 22 -7.11 -16.77 -1.13
CA GLN A 22 -8.30 -17.29 -1.80
C GLN A 22 -9.05 -16.15 -2.50
N THR A 23 -9.67 -16.45 -3.63
CA THR A 23 -10.44 -15.49 -4.44
C THR A 23 -11.58 -16.19 -5.19
N ASP A 24 -12.60 -15.41 -5.54
CA ASP A 24 -13.72 -15.80 -6.39
C ASP A 24 -13.36 -15.74 -7.89
N GLN A 25 -12.29 -15.04 -8.29
CA GLN A 25 -11.91 -14.85 -9.68
C GLN A 25 -10.62 -15.57 -10.06
N LYS A 26 -10.65 -16.37 -11.14
CA LYS A 26 -9.47 -17.12 -11.61
C LYS A 26 -8.29 -16.21 -11.98
N TRP A 27 -8.57 -15.07 -12.60
CA TRP A 27 -7.53 -14.12 -13.01
C TRP A 27 -6.82 -13.47 -11.80
N LEU A 28 -7.53 -13.28 -10.68
CA LEU A 28 -6.93 -12.80 -9.43
C LEU A 28 -5.99 -13.84 -8.83
N LEU A 29 -6.36 -15.13 -8.87
CA LEU A 29 -5.48 -16.22 -8.44
C LEU A 29 -4.23 -16.27 -9.33
N ASN A 30 -4.39 -16.24 -10.65
CA ASN A 30 -3.25 -16.22 -11.58
C ASN A 30 -2.31 -15.04 -11.34
N ARG A 31 -2.87 -13.85 -11.08
CA ARG A 31 -2.08 -12.66 -10.73
C ARG A 31 -1.38 -12.83 -9.39
N HIS A 32 -2.05 -13.43 -8.40
CA HIS A 32 -1.45 -13.74 -7.10
C HIS A 32 -0.30 -14.73 -7.24
N MET A 33 -0.38 -15.74 -8.11
CA MET A 33 0.73 -16.68 -8.31
C MET A 33 2.04 -16.00 -8.75
N LEU A 34 1.97 -14.80 -9.34
CA LEU A 34 3.15 -14.01 -9.69
C LEU A 34 3.92 -13.49 -8.46
N THR A 35 3.31 -13.48 -7.27
CA THR A 35 4.01 -13.12 -6.02
C THR A 35 4.91 -14.25 -5.52
N HIS A 36 4.67 -15.48 -5.95
CA HIS A 36 5.49 -16.65 -5.65
C HIS A 36 6.59 -16.88 -6.69
N ASP A 37 6.65 -16.05 -7.74
CA ASP A 37 7.70 -16.09 -8.76
C ASP A 37 8.97 -15.39 -8.26
N ILE A 38 9.63 -16.03 -7.29
CA ILE A 38 10.86 -15.53 -6.63
C ILE A 38 11.99 -15.39 -7.66
N GLU A 39 12.12 -16.36 -8.57
CA GLU A 39 13.12 -16.38 -9.63
C GLU A 39 12.81 -15.38 -10.76
N GLY A 40 11.59 -14.83 -10.80
CA GLY A 40 11.19 -13.85 -11.80
C GLY A 40 11.03 -14.44 -13.20
N ILE A 41 10.81 -15.76 -13.32
CA ILE A 41 10.65 -16.49 -14.58
C ILE A 41 9.46 -15.92 -15.38
N HIS A 42 8.40 -15.50 -14.69
CA HIS A 42 7.19 -14.96 -15.30
C HIS A 42 7.27 -13.44 -15.54
N LYS A 43 8.36 -12.76 -15.18
CA LYS A 43 8.57 -11.33 -15.48
C LYS A 43 8.93 -11.15 -16.96
N LYS A 44 7.93 -11.27 -17.82
CA LYS A 44 8.08 -11.21 -19.30
C LYS A 44 8.48 -9.84 -19.83
N TYR A 45 8.20 -8.77 -19.09
CA TYR A 45 8.45 -7.40 -19.53
C TYR A 45 9.77 -6.89 -18.94
N LYS A 46 10.82 -6.82 -19.76
CA LYS A 46 12.15 -6.36 -19.35
C LYS A 46 12.34 -4.89 -19.70
N CYS A 47 13.01 -4.13 -18.85
CA CYS A 47 13.52 -2.82 -19.21
C CYS A 47 14.74 -3.00 -20.10
N GLU A 48 14.86 -2.15 -21.12
CA GLU A 48 16.02 -2.13 -22.02
C GLU A 48 17.18 -1.28 -21.45
N LEU A 49 16.89 -0.47 -20.43
CA LEU A 49 17.81 0.50 -19.85
C LEU A 49 18.42 0.04 -18.52
N CYS A 50 17.87 -1.02 -17.90
CA CYS A 50 18.43 -1.64 -16.70
C CYS A 50 17.87 -3.06 -16.49
N ASP A 51 18.33 -3.75 -15.45
CA ASP A 51 17.93 -5.13 -15.13
C ASP A 51 16.50 -5.29 -14.58
N TYR A 52 15.71 -4.21 -14.53
CA TYR A 52 14.33 -4.27 -14.05
C TYR A 52 13.47 -5.15 -14.95
N LYS A 53 12.71 -6.06 -14.35
CA LYS A 53 11.72 -6.91 -15.02
C LYS A 53 10.37 -6.83 -14.31
N SER A 54 9.28 -6.96 -15.06
CA SER A 54 7.91 -6.90 -14.55
C SER A 54 7.02 -7.96 -15.16
N HIS A 55 6.00 -8.36 -14.41
CA HIS A 55 4.90 -9.21 -14.90
C HIS A 55 3.81 -8.43 -15.63
N SER A 56 3.86 -7.10 -15.66
CA SER A 56 2.87 -6.24 -16.31
C SER A 56 3.51 -5.19 -17.22
N LYS A 57 2.97 -5.07 -18.45
CA LYS A 57 3.39 -4.03 -19.41
C LYS A 57 3.17 -2.63 -18.84
N SER A 58 2.06 -2.39 -18.13
CA SER A 58 1.77 -1.09 -17.52
C SER A 58 2.77 -0.73 -16.42
N HIS A 59 3.22 -1.71 -15.64
CA HIS A 59 4.27 -1.51 -14.65
C HIS A 59 5.64 -1.24 -15.29
N LEU A 60 5.99 -1.94 -16.37
CA LEU A 60 7.19 -1.65 -17.14
C LEU A 60 7.14 -0.22 -17.73
N ASN A 61 6.02 0.18 -18.34
CA ASN A 61 5.86 1.53 -18.88
C ASN A 61 6.05 2.60 -17.79
N ARG A 62 5.46 2.39 -16.61
CA ARG A 62 5.66 3.29 -15.46
C ARG A 62 7.11 3.31 -14.99
N HIS A 63 7.79 2.16 -14.99
CA HIS A 63 9.21 2.07 -14.67
C HIS A 63 10.06 2.80 -15.72
N ARG A 64 9.75 2.71 -17.01
CA ARG A 64 10.48 3.44 -18.06
C ARG A 64 10.50 4.96 -17.82
N LEU A 65 9.45 5.51 -17.21
CA LEU A 65 9.41 6.92 -16.79
C LEU A 65 10.49 7.29 -15.76
N THR A 66 11.07 6.33 -15.02
CA THR A 66 12.17 6.61 -14.09
C THR A 66 13.51 6.77 -14.80
N HIS A 67 13.62 6.34 -16.05
CA HIS A 67 14.83 6.52 -16.88
C HIS A 67 14.79 7.79 -17.73
N HIS A 68 13.60 8.37 -17.93
CA HIS A 68 13.51 9.71 -18.48
C HIS A 68 14.05 10.67 -17.41
N GLU A 69 15.19 11.25 -17.73
CA GLU A 69 15.93 12.20 -16.89
C GLU A 69 15.02 13.31 -16.36
N LYS A 70 15.32 13.77 -15.13
CA LYS A 70 14.67 14.90 -14.46
C LYS A 70 14.80 16.17 -15.32
N GLY A 71 13.83 16.39 -16.18
CA GLY A 71 13.76 17.60 -16.97
C GLY A 71 13.17 17.32 -18.33
N THR A 72 11.84 17.46 -18.45
CA THR A 72 11.18 18.26 -19.49
C THR A 72 9.65 18.04 -19.50
N ASP A 73 8.95 19.16 -19.30
CA ASP A 73 7.62 19.56 -19.78
C ASP A 73 6.30 18.96 -19.28
N LYS A 74 6.27 17.95 -18.42
CA LYS A 74 5.00 17.55 -17.75
C LYS A 74 5.15 17.36 -16.25
N GLU A 75 5.65 18.39 -15.58
CA GLU A 75 5.59 18.46 -14.13
C GLU A 75 4.22 18.97 -13.70
N TYR A 76 3.56 18.22 -12.82
CA TYR A 76 2.39 18.68 -12.10
C TYR A 76 2.88 19.54 -10.94
N LYS A 77 2.73 20.85 -11.08
CA LYS A 77 3.17 21.85 -10.10
C LYS A 77 2.05 22.18 -9.11
N CYS A 78 2.42 22.41 -7.85
CA CYS A 78 1.52 23.02 -6.89
C CYS A 78 1.42 24.52 -7.16
N GLU A 79 0.21 25.08 -7.09
CA GLU A 79 -0.01 26.51 -7.26
C GLU A 79 0.27 27.30 -5.97
N GLN A 80 0.44 26.61 -4.83
CA GLN A 80 0.60 27.23 -3.50
C GLN A 80 2.03 27.16 -2.96
N CYS A 81 2.92 26.39 -3.59
CA CYS A 81 4.34 26.29 -3.22
C CYS A 81 5.17 25.66 -4.35
N ASP A 82 6.50 25.59 -4.18
CA ASP A 82 7.44 25.07 -5.19
C ASP A 82 7.42 23.54 -5.36
N TYR A 83 6.45 22.83 -4.78
CA TYR A 83 6.35 21.38 -4.93
C TYR A 83 5.98 20.99 -6.35
N GLN A 84 6.74 20.03 -6.91
CA GLN A 84 6.52 19.48 -8.25
C GLN A 84 6.69 17.96 -8.28
N THR A 85 5.97 17.31 -9.19
CA THR A 85 5.95 15.85 -9.32
C THR A 85 5.66 15.43 -10.76
N ASP A 86 6.18 14.27 -11.16
CA ASP A 86 6.02 13.67 -12.48
C ASP A 86 4.62 13.04 -12.70
N LYS A 87 3.80 12.98 -11.66
CA LYS A 87 2.50 12.32 -11.63
C LYS A 87 1.43 13.17 -10.95
N ARG A 88 0.19 13.06 -11.45
CA ARG A 88 -0.98 13.78 -10.90
C ARG A 88 -1.40 13.33 -9.51
N TRP A 89 -1.35 12.03 -9.23
CA TRP A 89 -1.79 11.50 -7.93
C TRP A 89 -0.98 12.03 -6.73
N PRO A 90 0.37 12.07 -6.79
CA PRO A 90 1.16 12.72 -5.75
C PRO A 90 0.83 14.20 -5.57
N LEU A 91 0.56 14.95 -6.66
CA LEU A 91 0.16 16.36 -6.57
C LEU A 91 -1.17 16.50 -5.82
N ASN A 92 -2.19 15.72 -6.20
CA ASN A 92 -3.48 15.74 -5.52
C ASN A 92 -3.36 15.44 -4.02
N ARG A 93 -2.47 14.52 -3.64
CA ARG A 93 -2.17 14.25 -2.23
C ARG A 93 -1.46 15.42 -1.57
N HIS A 94 -0.49 16.01 -2.25
CA HIS A 94 0.25 17.15 -1.73
C HIS A 94 -0.68 18.36 -1.49
N ILE A 95 -1.64 18.63 -2.38
CA ILE A 95 -2.58 19.75 -2.19
C ILE A 95 -3.33 19.66 -0.84
N LEU A 96 -3.56 18.46 -0.32
CA LEU A 96 -4.20 18.26 1.00
C LEU A 96 -3.32 18.72 2.17
N THR A 97 -2.02 18.96 1.98
CA THR A 97 -1.15 19.55 3.02
C THR A 97 -1.40 21.03 3.20
N HIS A 98 -1.97 21.70 2.19
CA HIS A 98 -2.36 23.10 2.27
C HIS A 98 -3.77 23.29 2.84
N ASP A 99 -4.49 22.21 3.09
CA ASP A 99 -5.77 22.26 3.81
C ASP A 99 -5.51 22.40 5.32
N VAL A 100 -5.22 23.65 5.72
CA VAL A 100 -4.92 24.05 7.11
C VAL A 100 -6.13 23.85 8.01
N GLU A 101 -7.32 24.19 7.53
CA GLU A 101 -8.58 24.06 8.27
C GLU A 101 -9.06 22.61 8.37
N GLY A 102 -8.51 21.71 7.54
CA GLY A 102 -8.86 20.29 7.53
C GLY A 102 -10.25 20.01 6.97
N ILE A 103 -10.79 20.89 6.14
CA ILE A 103 -12.14 20.80 5.56
C ILE A 103 -12.31 19.49 4.77
N HIS A 104 -11.25 19.03 4.10
CA HIS A 104 -11.28 17.82 3.29
C HIS A 104 -10.97 16.54 4.09
N LYS A 105 -10.76 16.62 5.42
CA LYS A 105 -10.63 15.43 6.28
C LYS A 105 -12.01 14.77 6.48
N LYS A 106 -12.42 14.01 5.46
CA LYS A 106 -13.75 13.38 5.41
C LYS A 106 -13.88 12.15 6.30
N TYR A 107 -12.78 11.52 6.69
CA TYR A 107 -12.80 10.29 7.49
C TYR A 107 -12.61 10.66 8.96
N LYS A 108 -13.64 10.46 9.77
CA LYS A 108 -13.64 10.80 11.20
C LYS A 108 -13.64 9.52 12.03
N CYS A 109 -12.95 9.56 13.17
CA CYS A 109 -13.07 8.50 14.17
C CYS A 109 -14.35 8.73 14.97
N GLU A 110 -15.08 7.66 15.24
CA GLU A 110 -16.30 7.72 16.07
C GLU A 110 -15.97 7.73 17.58
N LEU A 111 -14.72 7.42 17.96
CA LEU A 111 -14.30 7.29 19.35
C LEU A 111 -13.54 8.53 19.87
N CYS A 112 -13.09 9.43 18.99
CA CYS A 112 -12.39 10.65 19.37
C CYS A 112 -12.39 11.67 18.22
N ASP A 113 -11.87 12.88 18.47
CA ASP A 113 -11.87 13.97 17.48
C ASP A 113 -10.91 13.79 16.28
N TYR A 114 -10.25 12.63 16.16
CA TYR A 114 -9.33 12.36 15.06
C TYR A 114 -10.05 12.37 13.71
N LYS A 115 -9.46 13.08 12.74
CA LYS A 115 -9.93 13.14 11.35
C LYS A 115 -8.77 12.94 10.38
N SER A 116 -9.07 12.37 9.21
CA SER A 116 -8.11 12.03 8.19
C SER A 116 -8.63 12.27 6.77
N TYR A 117 -7.70 12.56 5.86
CA TYR A 117 -7.94 12.59 4.41
C TYR A 117 -8.04 11.21 3.77
N TYR A 118 -7.59 10.17 4.48
CA TYR A 118 -7.52 8.80 3.96
C TYR A 118 -8.19 7.80 4.90
N LYS A 119 -9.06 6.95 4.34
CA LYS A 119 -9.70 5.85 5.06
C LYS A 119 -8.67 4.90 5.66
N SER A 120 -7.59 4.59 4.94
CA SER A 120 -6.53 3.70 5.45
C SER A 120 -5.84 4.26 6.70
N HIS A 121 -5.69 5.58 6.81
CA HIS A 121 -5.15 6.22 8.00
C HIS A 121 -6.14 6.21 9.16
N LEU A 122 -7.44 6.40 8.88
CA LEU A 122 -8.49 6.25 9.89
C LEU A 122 -8.52 4.82 10.43
N ASN A 123 -8.64 3.81 9.56
CA ASN A 123 -8.64 2.40 9.96
C ASN A 123 -7.41 2.05 10.83
N ARG A 124 -6.26 2.63 10.49
CA ARG A 124 -5.03 2.45 11.25
C ARG A 124 -5.05 3.16 12.61
N HIS A 125 -5.63 4.35 12.67
CA HIS A 125 -5.86 5.07 13.91
C HIS A 125 -6.85 4.34 14.81
N GLU A 126 -7.92 3.75 14.26
CA GLU A 126 -8.89 2.99 15.07
C GLU A 126 -8.26 1.82 15.83
N LEU A 127 -7.16 1.24 15.31
CA LEU A 127 -6.39 0.23 16.03
C LEU A 127 -5.72 0.76 17.31
N THR A 128 -5.58 2.08 17.49
CA THR A 128 -5.02 2.64 18.73
C THR A 128 -6.01 2.58 19.89
N HIS A 129 -7.30 2.43 19.61
CA HIS A 129 -8.34 2.26 20.62
C HIS A 129 -8.48 0.80 21.06
N ASP A 130 -7.89 -0.15 20.33
CA ASP A 130 -7.87 -1.57 20.66
C ASP A 130 -6.50 -2.00 21.23
N THR A 131 -6.40 -1.98 22.56
CA THR A 131 -5.17 -2.36 23.28
C THR A 131 -4.82 -3.84 23.10
N GLN A 132 -5.81 -4.71 22.88
CA GLN A 132 -5.57 -6.14 22.67
C GLN A 132 -4.92 -6.43 21.32
N VAL A 133 -5.26 -5.66 20.29
CA VAL A 133 -4.64 -5.76 18.96
C VAL A 133 -3.20 -5.26 18.97
N ILE A 134 -2.92 -4.17 19.71
CA ILE A 134 -1.55 -3.65 19.86
C ILE A 134 -0.63 -4.72 20.45
N ASP A 135 -1.11 -5.44 21.46
CA ASP A 135 -0.36 -6.51 22.13
C ASP A 135 -0.05 -7.72 21.25
N LYS A 136 -0.71 -7.87 20.10
CA LYS A 136 -0.57 -9.04 19.21
C LYS A 136 0.17 -8.74 17.90
N LYS A 137 0.57 -7.50 17.63
CA LYS A 137 1.02 -7.11 16.28
C LYS A 137 2.54 -7.14 16.08
N TYR A 138 3.25 -6.08 16.48
CA TYR A 138 4.69 -5.96 16.29
C TYR A 138 5.35 -5.67 17.63
N LYS A 139 6.22 -6.58 18.08
CA LYS A 139 6.93 -6.49 19.36
C LYS A 139 8.42 -6.32 19.11
N CYS A 140 9.08 -5.52 19.94
CA CYS A 140 10.52 -5.50 20.01
C CYS A 140 11.04 -6.75 20.70
N GLU A 141 12.16 -7.28 20.23
CA GLU A 141 12.80 -8.47 20.81
C GLU A 141 13.79 -8.09 21.91
N LEU A 142 14.18 -6.81 21.99
CA LEU A 142 15.19 -6.29 22.91
C LEU A 142 14.59 -5.57 24.12
N CYS A 143 13.31 -5.22 24.09
CA CYS A 143 12.60 -4.57 25.20
C CYS A 143 11.08 -4.72 25.07
N ASP A 144 10.34 -4.19 26.03
CA ASP A 144 8.87 -4.29 26.09
C ASP A 144 8.10 -3.41 25.09
N TYR A 145 8.80 -2.73 24.16
CA TYR A 145 8.16 -1.87 23.17
C TYR A 145 7.26 -2.66 22.20
N LYS A 146 6.03 -2.19 22.01
CA LYS A 146 5.04 -2.75 21.08
C LYS A 146 4.46 -1.69 20.18
N SER A 147 4.05 -2.10 18.98
CA SER A 147 3.48 -1.21 17.98
C SER A 147 2.47 -1.93 17.09
N TYR A 148 1.45 -1.19 16.65
CA TYR A 148 0.51 -1.63 15.62
C TYR A 148 1.05 -1.40 14.19
N LEU A 149 2.25 -0.83 14.02
CA LEU A 149 2.92 -0.65 12.73
C LEU A 149 4.37 -1.15 12.74
N ASN A 150 4.69 -1.93 11.71
CA ASN A 150 6.04 -2.43 11.49
C ASN A 150 7.05 -1.30 11.29
N SER A 151 6.66 -0.21 10.62
CA SER A 151 7.53 0.95 10.40
C SER A 151 7.93 1.64 11.71
N HIS A 152 7.02 1.72 12.68
CA HIS A 152 7.31 2.25 14.01
C HIS A 152 8.24 1.32 14.79
N LEU A 153 8.01 0.00 14.71
CA LEU A 153 8.92 -0.98 15.30
C LEU A 153 10.32 -0.88 14.69
N ASN A 154 10.44 -0.83 13.35
CA ASN A 154 11.72 -0.70 12.67
C ASN A 154 12.45 0.59 13.07
N ARG A 155 11.73 1.71 13.20
CA ARG A 155 12.32 2.96 13.70
C ARG A 155 12.76 2.85 15.16
N HIS A 156 11.96 2.21 16.01
CA HIS A 156 12.33 1.95 17.40
C HIS A 156 13.57 1.05 17.49
N LYS A 157 13.71 0.04 16.62
CA LYS A 157 14.89 -0.82 16.59
C LYS A 157 16.20 -0.04 16.34
N LEU A 158 16.14 1.14 15.72
CA LEU A 158 17.31 2.01 15.51
C LEU A 158 17.75 2.78 16.76
N THR A 159 16.98 2.73 17.86
CA THR A 159 17.36 3.37 19.13
C THR A 159 18.11 2.42 20.08
N HIS A 160 18.27 1.16 19.69
CA HIS A 160 19.15 0.19 20.34
C HIS A 160 20.49 0.17 19.60
#